data_AF-A0A2H9TCH6-F1
#
_entry.id   AF-A0A2H9TCH6-F1
#
_cell.length_a   1.000
_cell.length_b   1.000
_cell.length_c   1.000
_cell.angle_alpha   90.00
_cell.angle_beta   90.00
_cell.angle_gamma   90.00
#
_symmetry.space_group_name_H-M   'P 1'
#
loop_
_entity.id
_entity.type
_entity.pdbx_description
1 polymer ?
#
loop_
_entity_poly.entity_id
_entity_poly.type
_entity_poly.pdbx_seq_one_letter_code
_entity_poly.pdbx_strand_id
1 'polypeptide(L)' 'MYWLEFDRYALCMDRTNWKDGGEDINYLAVSVVWQGASIPIAWVCLIKGEGNLTRRSALT' A
#
# COMPACT_ATOMS: atom_id res chain seq x y z
N MET A 1 0.73 23.69 -1.86
CA MET A 1 -0.21 22.56 -1.82
C MET A 1 -0.98 22.66 -0.51
N TYR A 2 -2.29 22.94 -0.56
CA TYR A 2 -3.16 23.17 0.60
C TYR A 2 -3.99 21.93 0.98
N TRP A 3 -3.54 20.73 0.61
CA TRP A 3 -4.44 19.56 0.55
C TRP A 3 -4.52 18.72 1.83
N LEU A 4 -3.69 19.00 2.85
CA LEU A 4 -3.88 18.47 4.20
C LEU A 4 -3.72 19.60 5.20
N GLU A 5 -4.83 20.05 5.77
CA GLU A 5 -4.80 20.89 6.96
C GLU A 5 -4.06 20.13 8.06
N PHE A 6 -3.10 20.77 8.74
CA PHE A 6 -2.21 20.12 9.72
C PHE A 6 -2.96 19.50 10.92
N ASP A 7 -4.22 19.90 11.13
CA ASP A 7 -5.10 19.41 12.18
C ASP A 7 -5.89 18.15 11.80
N ARG A 8 -5.72 17.63 10.57
CA ARG A 8 -6.43 16.43 10.09
C ARG A 8 -5.49 15.25 9.99
N TYR A 9 -5.95 14.11 10.47
CA TYR A 9 -5.35 12.81 10.18
C TYR A 9 -5.87 12.34 8.82
N ALA A 10 -4.98 11.97 7.91
CA ALA A 10 -5.35 11.28 6.68
C ALA A 10 -4.79 9.87 6.70
N LEU A 11 -5.59 8.92 6.20
CA LEU A 11 -5.10 7.58 5.92
C LEU A 11 -4.55 7.56 4.50
N CYS A 12 -3.31 7.12 4.34
CA CYS A 12 -2.68 6.93 3.04
C CYS A 12 -2.38 5.45 2.83
N MET A 13 -2.47 5.05 1.57
CA MET A 13 -2.10 3.71 1.14
C MET A 13 -1.17 3.87 -0.05
N ASP A 14 0.01 3.26 0.03
CA ASP A 14 1.03 3.34 -1.00
C ASP A 14 1.53 1.96 -1.39
N ARG A 15 1.88 1.81 -2.68
CA ARG A 15 2.54 0.61 -3.19
C ARG A 15 4.01 0.92 -3.39
N THR A 16 4.86 0.37 -2.53
CA THR A 16 6.31 0.56 -2.65
C THR A 16 6.96 -0.67 -3.27
N ASN A 17 7.65 -0.47 -4.39
CA ASN A 17 8.46 -1.50 -5.04
C ASN A 17 9.90 -1.35 -4.56
N TRP A 18 10.40 -2.38 -3.89
CA TRP A 18 11.77 -2.45 -3.41
C TRP A 18 12.51 -3.54 -4.19
N LYS A 19 13.82 -3.38 -4.31
CA LYS A 19 14.72 -4.43 -4.79
C LYS A 19 15.69 -4.74 -3.66
N ASP A 20 15.64 -5.97 -3.17
CA ASP A 20 16.66 -6.47 -2.23
C ASP A 20 17.60 -7.40 -3.00
N GLY A 21 18.79 -6.89 -3.32
CA GLY A 21 19.69 -7.51 -4.28
C GLY A 21 19.03 -7.66 -5.67
N GLY A 22 18.60 -8.89 -5.98
CA GLY A 22 17.98 -9.26 -7.26
C GLY A 22 16.47 -9.58 -7.20
N GLU A 23 15.89 -9.64 -6.01
CA GLU A 23 14.47 -10.01 -5.83
C GLU A 23 13.60 -8.75 -5.74
N ASP A 24 12.49 -8.74 -6.49
CA ASP A 24 11.50 -7.66 -6.45
C ASP A 24 10.54 -7.88 -5.26
N ILE A 25 10.60 -6.98 -4.28
CA ILE A 25 9.73 -7.01 -3.11
C ILE A 25 8.68 -5.90 -3.24
N ASN A 26 7.42 -6.30 -3.30
CA ASN A 26 6.30 -5.37 -3.39
C ASN A 26 5.63 -5.26 -2.02
N TYR A 27 5.61 -4.07 -1.43
CA TYR A 27 4.83 -3.83 -0.21
C TYR A 27 3.61 -2.98 -0.52
N LEU A 28 2.47 -3.36 0.04
CA LEU A 28 1.35 -2.46 0.25
C LEU A 28 1.44 -1.93 1.67
N ALA A 29 1.72 -0.62 1.81
CA ALA A 29 1.83 0.04 3.10
C ALA A 29 0.63 0.96 3.33
N VAL A 30 0.12 0.94 4.56
CA VAL A 30 -0.89 1.88 5.04
C VAL A 30 -0.23 2.76 6.09
N SER A 31 -0.41 4.07 5.95
CA SER A 31 0.18 5.07 6.84
C SER A 31 -0.86 6.10 7.28
N VAL A 32 -0.59 6.71 8.43
CA VAL A 32 -1.31 7.91 8.87
C VAL A 32 -0.44 9.11 8.54
N VAL A 33 -1.01 10.06 7.80
CA VAL A 33 -0.38 11.36 7.57
C VAL A 33 -0.80 12.31 8.68
N TRP A 34 0.19 12.86 9.36
CA TRP A 34 0.03 13.79 10.45
C TRP A 34 1.21 14.78 10.47
N GLN A 35 0.91 16.07 10.65
CA GLN A 35 1.90 17.14 10.65
C GLN A 35 2.90 17.13 9.48
N GLY A 36 2.43 16.76 8.28
CA GLY A 36 3.27 16.68 7.08
C GLY A 36 4.21 15.47 7.02
N ALA A 37 4.15 14.56 8.00
CA ALA A 37 4.85 13.28 7.98
C ALA A 37 3.88 12.12 7.71
N SER A 38 4.33 11.12 6.96
CA SER A 38 3.60 9.87 6.72
C SER A 38 4.20 8.78 7.61
N ILE A 39 3.42 8.31 8.59
CA ILE A 39 3.87 7.29 9.56
C ILE A 39 3.22 5.95 9.19
N PRO A 40 3.99 4.96 8.71
CA PRO A 40 3.44 3.65 8.37
C PRO A 40 2.93 2.94 9.64
N ILE A 41 1.69 2.45 9.57
CA ILE A 41 1.02 1.76 10.68
C ILE A 41 0.83 0.27 10.40
N ALA A 42 0.78 -0.12 9.13
CA ALA A 42 0.68 -1.51 8.71
C ALA A 42 1.27 -1.68 7.31
N TRP A 43 1.82 -2.85 7.02
CA TRP A 43 2.24 -3.23 5.67
C TRP A 43 2.10 -4.73 5.46
N VAL A 44 1.90 -5.11 4.20
CA VAL A 44 1.90 -6.50 3.77
C VAL A 44 2.84 -6.67 2.57
N CYS A 45 3.65 -7.72 2.59
CA CYS A 45 4.43 -8.11 1.43
C CYS A 45 3.50 -8.79 0.42
N LEU A 46 3.35 -8.18 -0.74
CA LEU A 46 2.67 -8.75 -1.88
C LEU A 46 3.63 -9.72 -2.57
N ILE A 47 3.50 -11.00 -2.24
CA ILE A 47 4.18 -12.06 -2.98
C ILE A 47 3.61 -12.04 -4.40
N LYS A 48 4.48 -12.14 -5.42
CA LYS A 48 4.07 -12.21 -6.82
C LYS A 48 3.43 -13.57 -7.12
N GLY A 49 2.20 -13.74 -6.64
CA GLY A 49 1.35 -14.91 -6.86
C GLY A 49 -0.07 -14.50 -6.50
N GLU A 50 -1.01 -14.69 -7.44
CA GLU A 50 -2.46 -14.39 -7.30
C GLU A 50 -2.92 -12.94 -7.56
N GLY A 51 -2.17 -12.19 -8.37
CA GLY A 51 -2.78 -11.11 -9.15
C GLY A 51 -3.74 -11.71 -10.18
N ASN A 52 -5.03 -11.76 -9.83
CA ASN A 52 -6.15 -12.49 -10.46
C ASN A 52 -6.43 -13.86 -9.81
N LEU A 53 -7.05 -13.85 -8.63
CA LEU A 53 -8.12 -14.82 -8.41
C LEU A 53 -9.16 -14.56 -9.49
N THR A 54 -9.11 -15.36 -10.55
CA THR A 54 -10.21 -15.56 -11.49
C THR A 54 -11.41 -16.05 -10.67
N ARG A 55 -12.12 -15.14 -10.03
CA ARG A 55 -13.46 -15.40 -9.47
C ARG A 55 -14.47 -15.31 -10.62
N ARG A 56 -14.31 -16.20 -11.62
CA ARG A 56 -15.31 -16.53 -12.65
C ARG A 56 -15.30 -18.04 -12.89
N SER A 57 -15.59 -18.79 -11.84
CA SER A 57 -16.07 -20.15 -11.95
C SER A 57 -17.28 -20.28 -11.03
N ALA A 58 -18.44 -20.62 -11.61
CA ALA A 58 -19.73 -20.97 -11.00
C ALA A 58 -20.94 -20.02 -11.19
N LEU A 59 -21.07 -19.38 -12.37
CA LEU A 59 -22.40 -19.08 -12.95
C LEU A 59 -22.37 -19.47 -14.43
N THR A 60 -22.35 -20.77 -14.70
CA THR A 60 -22.77 -21.41 -15.95
C THR A 60 -23.67 -22.56 -15.56
#